data_AF-Q6MB66-F1
#
_entry.id   AF-Q6MB66-F1
#
_cell.length_a   1.000
_cell.length_b   1.000
_cell.length_c   1.000
_cell.angle_alpha   90.00
_cell.angle_beta   90.00
_cell.angle_gamma   90.00
#
_symmetry.space_group_name_H-M   'P 1'
#
loop_
_entity.id
_entity.type
_entity.pdbx_description
1 polymer ?
#
loop_
_entity_poly.entity_id
_entity_poly.type
_entity_poly.pdbx_seq_one_letter_code
_entity_poly.pdbx_strand_id
1 'polypeptide(L)'
;MGNIRFIGLLHNFTLCTVAGAILGSTLAMPCYAYEVQAKGVNVNLNDIAFIARIEKLYEKAKRYIDKLEHGKLMEVMFDIKTEIEGYTGKKIDMDAQIDAIEREAKKQGAQFKKGEIKQIKKDLKKKDKKNSHKTMFLYDCNMYGIDFNQEECDLHFDALCLAKSVKGHHDKEDNKEIKVPIRVYIGITASLCGYFLSFIPYPIAQGASKFLIATGVGLCVDGTVTRMEENEKNEQNQNKN
;
A
#
# COMPACT_ATOMS: atom_id res chain seq x y z
N MET A 1 -40.11 6.41 18.23
CA MET A 1 -39.27 5.87 17.15
C MET A 1 -39.19 6.90 16.05
N GLY A 2 -38.14 7.73 16.05
CA GLY A 2 -37.97 8.82 15.09
C GLY A 2 -36.95 8.45 14.03
N ASN A 3 -37.34 8.51 12.76
CA ASN A 3 -36.42 8.40 11.62
C ASN A 3 -35.64 9.70 11.48
N ILE A 4 -34.34 9.67 11.79
CA ILE A 4 -33.44 10.78 11.51
C ILE A 4 -32.94 10.63 10.07
N ARG A 5 -33.40 11.52 9.18
CA ARG A 5 -32.85 11.68 7.83
C ARG A 5 -31.69 12.67 7.89
N PHE A 6 -30.46 12.21 7.69
CA PHE A 6 -29.33 13.09 7.39
C PHE A 6 -29.36 13.44 5.90
N ILE A 7 -29.87 14.63 5.59
CA ILE A 7 -29.70 15.29 4.29
C ILE A 7 -28.87 16.55 4.54
N GLY A 8 -27.70 16.61 3.91
CA GLY A 8 -26.94 17.85 3.74
C GLY A 8 -25.70 17.99 4.61
N LEU A 9 -24.53 17.72 4.02
CA LEU A 9 -23.43 18.68 3.92
C LEU A 9 -22.30 18.05 3.08
N LEU A 10 -22.44 18.10 1.76
CA LEU A 10 -21.31 17.99 0.83
C LEU A 10 -21.34 19.26 -0.02
N HIS A 11 -20.70 20.31 0.49
CA HIS A 11 -20.35 21.47 -0.30
C HIS A 11 -18.84 21.72 -0.18
N ASN A 12 -18.23 21.87 -1.36
CA ASN A 12 -16.95 22.51 -1.65
C ASN A 12 -15.67 21.75 -1.30
N PHE A 13 -15.36 20.75 -2.13
CA PHE A 13 -13.98 20.57 -2.59
C PHE A 13 -13.80 21.29 -3.92
N THR A 14 -13.46 22.58 -3.83
CA THR A 14 -13.03 23.37 -4.97
C THR A 14 -11.66 22.83 -5.40
N LEU A 15 -11.61 22.23 -6.60
CA LEU A 15 -10.37 21.88 -7.29
C LEU A 15 -9.49 23.11 -7.41
N CYS A 16 -8.31 23.07 -6.77
CA CYS A 16 -7.20 23.93 -7.16
C CYS A 16 -6.45 23.19 -8.28
N THR A 17 -6.83 23.51 -9.51
CA THR A 17 -6.16 23.08 -10.74
C THR A 17 -4.81 23.79 -10.83
N VAL A 18 -3.73 23.10 -10.48
CA VAL A 18 -2.40 23.50 -10.94
C VAL A 18 -2.23 22.87 -12.33
N ALA A 19 -2.16 23.72 -13.34
CA ALA A 19 -2.05 23.36 -14.74
C ALA A 19 -0.73 22.61 -14.98
N GLY A 20 -0.84 21.30 -15.18
CA GLY A 20 0.16 20.46 -15.81
C GLY A 20 -0.58 19.56 -16.80
N ALA A 21 -0.47 19.87 -18.09
CA ALA A 21 -1.10 19.09 -19.15
C ALA A 21 -0.47 17.69 -19.22
N ILE A 22 -1.06 16.73 -18.50
CA ILE A 22 -0.84 15.31 -18.74
C ILE A 22 -2.08 14.83 -19.48
N LEU A 23 -1.88 14.38 -20.72
CA LEU A 23 -2.87 13.74 -21.57
C LEU A 23 -3.65 12.71 -20.75
N GLY A 24 -4.92 13.02 -20.51
CA GLY A 24 -5.85 12.15 -19.80
C GLY A 24 -6.08 10.88 -20.58
N SER A 25 -5.25 9.88 -20.32
CA SER A 25 -5.53 8.50 -20.70
C SER A 25 -6.74 8.09 -19.88
N THR A 26 -7.88 7.97 -20.54
CA THR A 26 -9.10 7.40 -19.98
C THR A 26 -8.75 6.01 -19.46
N LEU A 27 -8.54 5.90 -18.14
CA LEU A 27 -8.25 4.64 -17.48
C LEU A 27 -9.49 3.75 -17.60
N ALA A 28 -9.53 2.94 -18.66
CA ALA A 28 -10.39 1.76 -18.72
C ALA A 28 -9.80 0.72 -17.77
N MET A 29 -9.86 1.00 -16.47
CA MET A 29 -9.70 -0.05 -15.49
C MET A 29 -10.79 -1.09 -15.78
N PRO A 30 -10.49 -2.40 -15.70
CA PRO A 30 -11.52 -3.34 -15.35
C PRO A 30 -12.01 -2.90 -13.97
N CYS A 31 -13.04 -2.06 -13.95
CA CYS A 31 -13.93 -1.95 -12.82
C CYS A 31 -14.29 -3.40 -12.53
N TYR A 32 -13.77 -3.93 -11.42
CA TYR A 32 -14.51 -4.96 -10.72
C TYR A 32 -15.87 -4.30 -10.49
N ALA A 33 -16.82 -4.61 -11.36
CA ALA A 33 -18.17 -4.13 -11.30
C ALA A 33 -18.77 -4.82 -10.08
N TYR A 34 -18.41 -4.30 -8.92
CA TYR A 34 -19.12 -4.58 -7.70
C TYR A 34 -20.42 -3.82 -7.88
N GLU A 35 -21.45 -4.52 -8.34
CA GLU A 35 -22.81 -4.00 -8.30
C GLU A 35 -23.07 -3.58 -6.87
N VAL A 36 -23.10 -2.26 -6.65
CA VAL A 36 -23.56 -1.68 -5.41
C VAL A 36 -25.06 -1.97 -5.37
N GLN A 37 -25.43 -3.16 -4.91
CA GLN A 37 -26.79 -3.41 -4.49
C GLN A 37 -27.02 -2.46 -3.31
N ALA A 38 -27.69 -1.34 -3.59
CA ALA A 38 -28.17 -0.41 -2.60
C ALA A 38 -29.30 -1.07 -1.77
N LYS A 39 -28.98 -2.17 -1.09
CA LYS A 39 -29.77 -2.66 0.03
C LYS A 39 -29.58 -1.64 1.14
N GLY A 40 -30.68 -1.15 1.69
CA GLY A 40 -30.69 -0.13 2.74
C GLY A 40 -29.61 -0.42 3.77
N VAL A 41 -28.56 0.41 3.77
CA VAL A 41 -27.39 0.20 4.63
C VAL A 41 -27.85 0.56 6.04
N ASN A 42 -28.09 -0.47 6.86
CA ASN A 42 -28.26 -0.29 8.29
C ASN A 42 -26.87 0.01 8.86
N VAL A 43 -26.48 1.30 8.83
CA VAL A 43 -25.18 1.75 9.33
C VAL A 43 -25.18 1.60 10.85
N ASN A 44 -24.39 0.66 11.34
CA ASN A 44 -24.17 0.46 12.77
C ASN A 44 -23.15 1.50 13.28
N LEU A 45 -23.17 1.82 14.59
CA LEU A 45 -22.14 2.66 15.22
C LEU A 45 -20.73 2.12 15.00
N ASN A 46 -20.59 0.79 14.91
CA ASN A 46 -19.33 0.13 14.57
C ASN A 46 -18.84 0.48 13.16
N ASP A 47 -19.74 0.64 12.19
CA ASP A 47 -19.38 1.04 10.82
C ASP A 47 -18.88 2.49 10.80
N ILE A 48 -19.51 3.39 11.57
CA ILE A 48 -19.08 4.78 11.68
C ILE A 48 -17.67 4.87 12.27
N ALA A 49 -17.42 4.14 13.36
CA ALA A 49 -16.11 4.11 14.00
C ALA A 49 -15.03 3.54 13.06
N PHE A 50 -15.35 2.48 12.31
CA PHE A 50 -14.48 1.91 11.30
C PHE A 50 -14.15 2.91 10.18
N ILE A 51 -15.16 3.54 9.59
CA ILE A 51 -14.99 4.53 8.52
C ILE A 51 -14.11 5.68 8.99
N ALA A 52 -14.34 6.20 10.21
CA ALA A 52 -13.54 7.27 10.78
C ALA A 52 -12.06 6.88 10.99
N ARG A 53 -11.76 5.61 11.32
CA ARG A 53 -10.39 5.11 11.40
C ARG A 53 -9.75 5.00 10.02
N ILE A 54 -10.48 4.46 9.05
CA ILE A 54 -10.02 4.33 7.66
C ILE A 54 -9.74 5.69 7.03
N GLU A 55 -10.59 6.70 7.27
CA GLU A 55 -10.38 8.06 6.79
C GLU A 55 -9.08 8.66 7.32
N LYS A 56 -8.80 8.52 8.63
CA LYS A 56 -7.53 8.97 9.23
C LYS A 56 -6.32 8.25 8.65
N LEU A 57 -6.42 6.94 8.40
CA LEU A 57 -5.35 6.17 7.79
C LEU A 57 -5.12 6.58 6.33
N TYR A 58 -6.19 6.82 5.57
CA TYR A 58 -6.12 7.34 4.21
C TYR A 58 -5.44 8.72 4.16
N GLU A 59 -5.79 9.65 5.05
CA GLU A 59 -5.12 10.96 5.11
C GLU A 59 -3.63 10.83 5.42
N LYS A 60 -3.25 9.95 6.35
CA LYS A 60 -1.83 9.67 6.63
C LYS A 60 -1.13 9.10 5.41
N ALA A 61 -1.74 8.13 4.73
CA ALA A 61 -1.19 7.54 3.51
C ALA A 61 -0.94 8.62 2.45
N LYS A 62 -1.93 9.49 2.20
CA LYS A 62 -1.78 10.62 1.27
C LYS A 62 -0.61 11.53 1.65
N ARG A 63 -0.52 11.95 2.91
CA ARG A 63 0.59 12.79 3.40
C ARG A 63 1.96 12.13 3.22
N TYR A 64 2.07 10.81 3.42
CA TYR A 64 3.34 10.10 3.25
C TYR A 64 3.69 9.84 1.78
N ILE A 65 2.70 9.72 0.90
CA ILE A 65 2.91 9.72 -0.55
C ILE A 65 3.49 11.06 -0.99
N ASP A 66 2.86 12.18 -0.57
CA ASP A 66 3.29 13.53 -0.93
C ASP A 66 4.72 13.84 -0.45
N LYS A 67 5.12 13.30 0.71
CA LYS A 67 6.46 13.46 1.29
C LYS A 67 7.48 12.41 0.83
N LEU A 68 7.05 11.43 0.04
CA LEU A 68 7.84 10.27 -0.37
C LEU A 68 8.42 9.44 0.82
N GLU A 69 7.71 9.39 1.95
CA GLU A 69 8.15 8.67 3.16
C GLU A 69 7.74 7.18 3.11
N HIS A 70 8.43 6.40 2.27
CA HIS A 70 8.17 4.97 2.04
C HIS A 70 8.00 4.15 3.33
N GLY A 71 8.89 4.35 4.32
CA GLY A 71 8.88 3.57 5.56
C GLY A 71 7.56 3.68 6.32
N LYS A 72 7.07 4.91 6.49
CA LYS A 72 5.81 5.22 7.19
C LYS A 72 4.59 4.90 6.35
N LEU A 73 4.66 5.10 5.03
CA LEU A 73 3.57 4.70 4.12
C LEU A 73 3.32 3.19 4.22
N MET A 74 4.38 2.38 4.31
CA MET A 74 4.28 0.94 4.45
C MET A 74 3.67 0.52 5.79
N GLU A 75 3.96 1.23 6.88
CA GLU A 75 3.30 0.99 8.18
C GLU A 75 1.80 1.27 8.08
N VAL A 76 1.42 2.43 7.52
CA VAL A 76 0.01 2.77 7.31
C VAL A 76 -0.70 1.77 6.40
N MET A 77 -0.01 1.23 5.39
CA MET A 77 -0.54 0.19 4.50
C MET A 77 -0.90 -1.09 5.26
N PHE A 78 -0.07 -1.51 6.23
CA PHE A 78 -0.38 -2.65 7.10
C PHE A 78 -1.50 -2.35 8.10
N ASP A 79 -1.59 -1.12 8.60
CA ASP A 79 -2.71 -0.69 9.45
C ASP A 79 -4.03 -0.75 8.67
N ILE A 80 -4.05 -0.22 7.44
CA ILE A 80 -5.21 -0.28 6.54
C ILE A 80 -5.60 -1.74 6.26
N LYS A 81 -4.62 -2.60 5.94
CA LYS A 81 -4.85 -4.03 5.75
C LYS A 81 -5.52 -4.65 6.98
N THR A 82 -4.95 -4.43 8.16
CA THR A 82 -5.43 -5.03 9.42
C THR A 82 -6.85 -4.58 9.75
N GLU A 83 -7.16 -3.30 9.61
CA GLU A 83 -8.52 -2.77 9.82
C GLU A 83 -9.52 -3.40 8.83
N ILE A 84 -9.14 -3.56 7.56
CA ILE A 84 -10.03 -4.13 6.53
C ILE A 84 -10.22 -5.64 6.72
N GLU A 85 -9.16 -6.38 7.03
CA GLU A 85 -9.26 -7.80 7.37
C GLU A 85 -10.13 -8.00 8.61
N GLY A 86 -9.98 -7.12 9.61
CA GLY A 86 -10.82 -7.12 10.82
C GLY A 86 -12.29 -6.81 10.54
N TYR A 87 -12.56 -5.84 9.67
CA TYR A 87 -13.93 -5.45 9.30
C TYR A 87 -14.62 -6.48 8.41
N THR A 88 -13.90 -7.02 7.42
CA THR A 88 -14.47 -7.94 6.42
C THR A 88 -14.39 -9.42 6.84
N GLY A 89 -13.54 -9.76 7.80
CA GLY A 89 -13.23 -11.13 8.19
C GLY A 89 -12.44 -11.93 7.12
N LYS A 90 -12.02 -11.29 6.03
CA LYS A 90 -11.32 -11.93 4.92
C LYS A 90 -9.85 -11.59 4.96
N LYS A 91 -8.99 -12.61 4.83
CA LYS A 91 -7.54 -12.39 4.66
C LYS A 91 -7.24 -11.93 3.25
N ILE A 92 -6.41 -10.91 3.12
CA ILE A 92 -5.98 -10.33 1.85
C ILE A 92 -4.66 -10.98 1.44
N ASP A 93 -4.66 -11.59 0.26
CA ASP A 93 -3.45 -12.13 -0.36
C ASP A 93 -2.64 -10.99 -1.02
N MET A 94 -1.56 -10.56 -0.36
CA MET A 94 -0.69 -9.49 -0.86
C MET A 94 0.02 -9.86 -2.16
N ASP A 95 0.41 -11.12 -2.36
CA ASP A 95 1.15 -11.51 -3.56
C ASP A 95 0.27 -11.33 -4.80
N ALA A 96 -1.00 -11.77 -4.71
CA ALA A 96 -1.98 -11.61 -5.76
C ALA A 96 -2.29 -10.13 -6.07
N GLN A 97 -2.36 -9.27 -5.04
CA GLN A 97 -2.58 -7.84 -5.24
C GLN A 97 -1.38 -7.17 -5.91
N ILE A 98 -0.15 -7.53 -5.53
CA ILE A 98 1.07 -7.01 -6.16
C ILE A 98 1.12 -7.43 -7.64
N ASP A 99 0.72 -8.66 -7.98
CA ASP A 99 0.65 -9.13 -9.37
C ASP A 99 -0.44 -8.41 -10.18
N ALA A 100 -1.54 -8.01 -9.55
CA ALA A 100 -2.55 -7.16 -10.18
C ALA A 100 -2.00 -5.76 -10.47
N ILE A 101 -1.30 -5.15 -9.50
CA ILE A 101 -0.67 -3.83 -9.64
C ILE A 101 0.41 -3.85 -10.72
N GLU A 102 1.27 -4.88 -10.74
CA GLU A 102 2.30 -5.03 -11.76
C GLU A 102 1.70 -5.09 -13.16
N ARG A 103 0.63 -5.88 -13.35
CA ARG A 103 -0.07 -5.97 -14.64
C ARG A 103 -0.67 -4.63 -15.05
N GLU A 104 -1.27 -3.90 -14.11
CA GLU A 104 -1.87 -2.60 -14.40
C GLU A 104 -0.82 -1.54 -14.74
N ALA A 105 0.28 -1.50 -13.99
CA ALA A 105 1.40 -0.60 -14.27
C ALA A 105 2.06 -0.89 -15.62
N LYS A 106 2.24 -2.17 -15.99
CA LYS A 106 2.75 -2.56 -17.31
C LYS A 106 1.84 -2.11 -18.45
N LYS A 107 0.52 -2.21 -18.29
CA LYS A 107 -0.43 -1.68 -19.29
C LYS A 107 -0.30 -0.17 -19.47
N GLN A 108 0.08 0.55 -18.42
CA GLN A 108 0.29 2.00 -18.45
C GLN A 108 1.72 2.40 -18.84
N GLY A 109 2.54 1.45 -19.30
CA GLY A 109 3.88 1.72 -19.83
C GLY A 109 5.02 1.56 -18.84
N ALA A 110 4.76 1.12 -17.60
CA ALA A 110 5.84 0.83 -16.66
C ALA A 110 6.67 -0.38 -17.14
N GLN A 111 8.00 -0.25 -17.16
CA GLN A 111 8.89 -1.38 -17.43
C GLN A 111 9.74 -1.69 -16.21
N PHE A 112 9.36 -2.74 -15.48
CA PHE A 112 10.11 -3.21 -14.32
C PHE A 112 11.34 -4.01 -14.75
N LYS A 113 12.46 -3.84 -14.05
CA LYS A 113 13.63 -4.72 -14.22
C LYS A 113 13.32 -6.10 -13.66
N LYS A 114 13.96 -7.12 -14.25
CA LYS A 114 13.81 -8.51 -13.80
C LYS A 114 14.20 -8.61 -12.33
N GLY A 115 13.26 -9.03 -11.49
CA GLY A 115 13.47 -9.26 -10.06
C GLY A 115 13.06 -8.12 -9.13
N GLU A 116 12.75 -6.92 -9.62
CA GLU A 116 12.31 -5.81 -8.76
C GLU A 116 11.03 -6.16 -7.99
N ILE A 117 10.04 -6.70 -8.69
CA ILE A 117 8.77 -7.12 -8.06
C ILE A 117 9.01 -8.25 -7.06
N LYS A 118 9.92 -9.19 -7.35
CA LYS A 118 10.30 -10.27 -6.42
C LYS A 118 10.93 -9.70 -5.15
N GLN A 119 11.78 -8.68 -5.28
CA GLN A 119 12.39 -7.98 -4.16
C GLN A 119 11.35 -7.23 -3.31
N ILE A 120 10.45 -6.48 -3.96
CA ILE A 120 9.37 -5.76 -3.27
C ILE A 120 8.47 -6.73 -2.48
N LYS A 121 8.08 -7.86 -3.09
CA LYS A 121 7.33 -8.92 -2.39
C LYS A 121 8.08 -9.45 -1.17
N LYS A 122 9.40 -9.70 -1.31
CA LYS A 122 10.25 -10.19 -0.21
C LYS A 122 10.31 -9.19 0.94
N ASP A 123 10.47 -7.90 0.64
CA ASP A 123 10.56 -6.84 1.64
C ASP A 123 9.24 -6.60 2.36
N LEU A 124 8.13 -6.60 1.62
CA LEU A 124 6.79 -6.52 2.19
C LEU A 124 6.51 -7.72 3.11
N LYS A 125 6.84 -8.94 2.68
CA LYS A 125 6.71 -10.14 3.54
C LYS A 125 7.59 -10.07 4.79
N LYS A 126 8.81 -9.54 4.69
CA LYS A 126 9.70 -9.36 5.84
C LYS A 126 9.11 -8.36 6.82
N LYS A 127 8.59 -7.22 6.33
CA LYS A 127 7.92 -6.22 7.17
C LYS A 127 6.63 -6.74 7.79
N ASP A 128 5.81 -7.49 7.05
CA ASP A 128 4.56 -8.08 7.57
C ASP A 128 4.83 -9.05 8.73
N LYS A 129 5.89 -9.87 8.60
CA LYS A 129 6.36 -10.74 9.69
C LYS A 129 6.84 -9.94 10.90
N LYS A 130 7.61 -8.87 10.67
CA LYS A 130 8.09 -7.99 11.73
C LYS A 130 6.92 -7.31 12.44
N ASN A 131 5.93 -6.84 11.70
CA ASN A 131 4.73 -6.21 12.26
C ASN A 131 3.89 -7.21 13.06
N SER A 132 3.65 -8.40 12.51
CA SER A 132 2.94 -9.47 13.22
C SER A 132 3.65 -9.86 14.52
N HIS A 133 4.99 -9.93 14.49
CA HIS A 133 5.79 -10.20 15.68
C HIS A 133 5.68 -9.08 16.71
N LYS A 134 5.78 -7.82 16.28
CA LYS A 134 5.61 -6.65 17.16
C LYS A 134 4.23 -6.65 17.82
N THR A 135 3.17 -6.94 17.09
CA THR A 135 1.81 -7.03 17.63
C THR A 135 1.68 -8.13 18.68
N MET A 136 2.27 -9.30 18.42
CA MET A 136 2.29 -10.41 19.38
C MET A 136 3.10 -10.06 20.63
N PHE A 137 4.28 -9.47 20.46
CA PHE A 137 5.14 -9.04 21.56
C PHE A 137 4.45 -7.99 22.43
N LEU A 138 3.79 -7.00 21.82
CA LEU A 138 3.01 -5.99 22.54
C LEU A 138 1.84 -6.61 23.32
N TYR A 139 1.17 -7.61 22.74
CA TYR A 139 0.12 -8.36 23.43
C TYR A 139 0.66 -9.08 24.66
N ASP A 140 1.80 -9.76 24.54
CA ASP A 140 2.45 -10.45 25.65
C ASP A 140 2.87 -9.44 26.75
N CYS A 141 3.51 -8.32 26.38
CA CYS A 141 3.85 -7.24 27.32
C CYS A 141 2.61 -6.76 28.09
N ASN A 142 1.50 -6.51 27.40
CA ASN A 142 0.26 -6.06 28.04
C ASN A 142 -0.34 -7.14 28.96
N MET A 143 -0.28 -8.42 28.55
CA MET A 143 -0.78 -9.53 29.35
C MET A 143 0.02 -9.75 30.64
N TYR A 144 1.33 -9.55 30.60
CA TYR A 144 2.21 -9.72 31.75
C TYR A 144 2.48 -8.43 32.53
N GLY A 145 1.91 -7.30 32.12
CA GLY A 145 2.14 -5.99 32.74
C GLY A 145 3.57 -5.49 32.61
N ILE A 146 4.25 -5.85 31.53
CA ILE A 146 5.63 -5.46 31.21
C ILE A 146 5.59 -4.24 30.29
N ASP A 147 6.47 -3.27 30.53
CA ASP A 147 6.61 -2.11 29.65
C ASP A 147 7.17 -2.51 28.27
N PHE A 148 6.53 -2.01 27.21
CA PHE A 148 6.96 -2.31 25.85
C PHE A 148 8.30 -1.61 25.53
N ASN A 149 9.33 -2.39 25.21
CA ASN A 149 10.60 -1.90 24.68
C ASN A 149 10.76 -2.28 23.20
N GLN A 150 10.92 -1.26 22.35
CA GLN A 150 11.09 -1.45 20.90
C GLN A 150 12.41 -2.15 20.54
N GLU A 151 13.51 -1.86 21.25
CA GLU A 151 14.82 -2.46 20.98
C GLU A 151 14.82 -3.96 21.30
N GLU A 152 14.17 -4.34 22.39
CA GLU A 152 14.02 -5.73 22.80
C GLU A 152 13.15 -6.52 21.81
N CYS A 153 12.04 -5.93 21.37
CA CYS A 153 11.20 -6.50 20.32
C CYS A 153 11.98 -6.73 19.01
N ASP A 154 12.82 -5.77 18.62
CA ASP A 154 13.62 -5.86 17.40
C ASP A 154 14.70 -6.94 17.53
N LEU A 155 15.39 -7.00 18.66
CA LEU A 155 16.42 -7.99 18.96
C LEU A 155 15.83 -9.42 19.01
N HIS A 156 14.64 -9.56 19.59
CA HIS A 156 13.93 -10.85 19.64
C HIS A 156 13.48 -11.31 18.25
N PHE A 157 13.01 -10.39 17.39
CA PHE A 157 12.68 -10.69 16.00
C PHE A 157 13.93 -11.15 15.21
N ASP A 158 15.04 -10.42 15.34
CA ASP A 158 16.27 -10.74 14.64
C ASP A 158 16.84 -12.09 15.11
N ALA A 159 16.79 -12.38 16.41
CA ALA A 159 17.17 -13.69 16.95
C ALA A 159 16.31 -14.84 16.38
N LEU A 160 14.99 -14.65 16.26
CA LEU A 160 14.07 -15.60 15.64
C LEU A 160 14.35 -15.81 14.15
N CYS A 161 14.66 -14.74 13.42
CA CYS A 161 15.03 -14.79 12.01
C CYS A 161 16.36 -15.54 11.81
N LEU A 162 17.37 -15.24 12.64
CA LEU A 162 18.69 -15.89 12.61
C LEU A 162 18.58 -17.38 12.97
N ALA A 163 17.80 -17.74 13.98
CA ALA A 163 17.56 -19.12 14.37
C ALA A 163 16.90 -19.95 13.26
N LYS A 164 15.99 -19.35 12.48
CA LYS A 164 15.37 -20.01 11.31
C LYS A 164 16.32 -20.15 10.14
N SER A 165 17.25 -19.22 9.93
CA SER A 165 18.26 -19.34 8.87
C SER A 165 19.32 -20.42 9.13
N VAL A 166 19.54 -20.83 10.39
CA VAL A 166 20.49 -21.90 10.73
C VAL A 166 19.89 -23.30 10.51
N LYS A 167 18.56 -23.46 10.50
CA LYS A 167 17.88 -24.77 10.52
C LYS A 167 17.45 -25.35 9.17
N GLY A 168 17.90 -24.78 8.05
CA GLY A 168 17.75 -25.40 6.73
C GLY A 168 16.90 -24.59 5.78
N HIS A 169 17.59 -23.79 4.96
CA HIS A 169 17.49 -23.91 3.51
C HIS A 169 18.66 -23.12 2.93
N HIS A 170 19.51 -23.83 2.19
CA HIS A 170 20.51 -23.24 1.31
C HIS A 170 19.77 -22.52 0.17
N ASP A 171 19.18 -21.36 0.44
CA ASP A 171 18.80 -20.42 -0.62
C ASP A 171 20.07 -19.69 -1.07
N LYS A 172 20.95 -20.46 -1.74
CA LYS A 172 21.91 -19.93 -2.71
C LYS A 172 21.13 -19.47 -3.94
N GLU A 173 20.25 -18.49 -3.79
CA GLU A 173 19.72 -17.73 -4.92
C GLU A 173 20.29 -16.33 -4.83
N ASP A 174 21.27 -16.06 -5.70
CA ASP A 174 21.74 -14.75 -6.18
C ASP A 174 20.99 -13.55 -5.60
N ASN A 175 21.30 -13.22 -4.36
CA ASN A 175 20.76 -12.06 -3.66
C ASN A 175 21.58 -10.83 -4.09
N LYS A 176 21.70 -10.61 -5.41
CA LYS A 176 22.10 -9.30 -5.93
C LYS A 176 20.99 -8.36 -5.49
N GLU A 177 21.27 -7.56 -4.47
CA GLU A 177 20.33 -6.59 -3.94
C GLU A 177 19.94 -5.64 -5.08
N ILE A 178 18.79 -5.91 -5.69
CA ILE A 178 18.30 -5.12 -6.81
C ILE A 178 17.82 -3.81 -6.21
N LYS A 179 18.57 -2.73 -6.47
CA LYS A 179 18.19 -1.39 -6.03
C LYS A 179 16.95 -0.93 -6.82
N VAL A 180 15.77 -1.14 -6.23
CA VAL A 180 14.50 -0.68 -6.78
C VAL A 180 14.35 0.82 -6.51
N PRO A 181 13.92 1.63 -7.49
CA PRO A 181 13.65 3.06 -7.28
C PRO A 181 12.61 3.30 -6.18
N ILE A 182 12.83 4.31 -5.33
CA ILE A 182 11.93 4.65 -4.22
C ILE A 182 10.50 4.96 -4.73
N ARG A 183 10.37 5.62 -5.89
CA ARG A 183 9.08 5.91 -6.53
C ARG A 183 8.29 4.65 -6.87
N VAL A 184 8.96 3.57 -7.28
CA VAL A 184 8.33 2.27 -7.55
C VAL A 184 7.84 1.63 -6.25
N TYR A 185 8.64 1.64 -5.19
CA TYR A 185 8.23 1.15 -3.87
C TYR A 185 7.00 1.89 -3.33
N ILE A 186 7.03 3.23 -3.38
CA ILE A 186 5.91 4.07 -2.94
C ILE A 186 4.70 3.81 -3.82
N GLY A 187 4.89 3.70 -5.14
CA GLY A 187 3.82 3.42 -6.08
C GLY A 187 3.09 2.12 -5.78
N ILE A 188 3.82 1.01 -5.61
CA ILE A 188 3.21 -0.28 -5.26
C ILE A 188 2.52 -0.21 -3.89
N THR A 189 3.16 0.40 -2.89
CA THR A 189 2.59 0.51 -1.54
C THR A 189 1.30 1.36 -1.54
N ALA A 190 1.29 2.48 -2.26
CA ALA A 190 0.10 3.33 -2.42
C ALA A 190 -1.02 2.59 -3.15
N SER A 191 -0.70 1.88 -4.23
CA SER A 191 -1.67 1.07 -4.95
C SER A 191 -2.24 -0.05 -4.06
N LEU A 192 -1.43 -0.70 -3.22
CA LEU A 192 -1.91 -1.69 -2.25
C LEU A 192 -2.92 -1.09 -1.26
N CYS A 193 -2.62 0.09 -0.69
CA CYS A 193 -3.59 0.81 0.15
C CYS A 193 -4.92 1.02 -0.59
N GLY A 194 -4.84 1.47 -1.84
CA GLY A 194 -6.02 1.68 -2.67
C GLY A 194 -6.79 0.38 -2.97
N TYR A 195 -6.09 -0.71 -3.29
CA TYR A 195 -6.70 -2.02 -3.50
C TYR A 195 -7.40 -2.53 -2.24
N PHE A 196 -6.81 -2.33 -1.06
CA PHE A 196 -7.47 -2.74 0.18
C PHE A 196 -8.78 -1.96 0.38
N LEU A 197 -8.78 -0.65 0.19
CA LEU A 197 -9.99 0.18 0.32
C LEU A 197 -11.11 -0.23 -0.66
N SER A 198 -10.77 -0.89 -1.77
CA SER A 198 -11.79 -1.37 -2.74
C SER A 198 -12.71 -2.45 -2.17
N PHE A 199 -12.30 -3.17 -1.12
CA PHE A 199 -13.13 -4.16 -0.42
C PHE A 199 -14.25 -3.53 0.43
N ILE A 200 -14.20 -2.22 0.66
CA ILE A 200 -15.16 -1.49 1.48
C ILE A 200 -16.29 -0.94 0.58
N PRO A 201 -17.55 -1.38 0.74
CA PRO A 201 -18.66 -0.95 -0.12
C PRO A 201 -19.21 0.43 0.28
N TYR A 202 -18.33 1.41 0.56
CA TYR A 202 -18.71 2.77 0.92
C TYR A 202 -18.18 3.77 -0.12
N PRO A 203 -19.01 4.74 -0.58
CA PRO A 203 -18.61 5.66 -1.64
C PRO A 203 -17.31 6.43 -1.38
N ILE A 204 -17.09 6.85 -0.12
CA ILE A 204 -15.88 7.58 0.29
C ILE A 204 -14.64 6.68 0.15
N ALA A 205 -14.72 5.44 0.63
CA ALA A 205 -13.64 4.48 0.52
C ALA A 205 -13.34 4.11 -0.94
N GLN A 206 -14.38 3.99 -1.77
CA GLN A 206 -14.22 3.74 -3.22
C GLN A 206 -13.56 4.92 -3.94
N GLY A 207 -13.88 6.15 -3.57
CA GLY A 207 -13.20 7.35 -4.08
C GLY A 207 -11.72 7.38 -3.71
N ALA A 208 -11.41 7.14 -2.42
CA ALA A 208 -10.05 7.04 -1.91
C ALA A 208 -9.25 5.90 -2.55
N SER A 209 -9.91 4.75 -2.75
CA SER A 209 -9.35 3.58 -3.44
C SER A 209 -8.87 3.93 -4.84
N LYS A 210 -9.76 4.50 -5.67
CA LYS A 210 -9.43 4.89 -7.05
C LYS A 210 -8.30 5.90 -7.10
N PHE A 211 -8.32 6.91 -6.22
CA PHE A 211 -7.25 7.90 -6.12
C PHE A 211 -5.91 7.23 -5.82
N LEU A 212 -5.83 6.40 -4.79
CA LEU A 212 -4.58 5.75 -4.38
C LEU A 212 -4.05 4.76 -5.42
N ILE A 213 -4.93 3.98 -6.08
CA ILE A 213 -4.49 3.08 -7.15
C ILE A 213 -3.94 3.90 -8.32
N ALA A 214 -4.65 4.93 -8.78
CA ALA A 214 -4.20 5.77 -9.89
C ALA A 214 -2.89 6.49 -9.59
N THR A 215 -2.76 7.12 -8.41
CA THR A 215 -1.52 7.77 -7.97
C THR A 215 -0.39 6.77 -7.84
N GLY A 216 -0.64 5.60 -7.24
CA GLY A 216 0.39 4.58 -7.05
C GLY A 216 0.90 4.00 -8.37
N VAL A 217 0.00 3.71 -9.32
CA VAL A 217 0.39 3.24 -10.66
C VAL A 217 1.14 4.34 -11.42
N GLY A 218 0.67 5.59 -11.35
CA GLY A 218 1.36 6.73 -11.95
C GLY A 218 2.79 6.89 -11.44
N LEU A 219 3.02 6.74 -10.12
CA LEU A 219 4.35 6.75 -9.52
C LEU A 219 5.22 5.57 -9.94
N CYS A 220 4.62 4.39 -10.20
CA CYS A 220 5.35 3.25 -10.74
C CYS A 220 5.86 3.54 -12.16
N VAL A 221 4.99 4.08 -13.03
CA VAL A 221 5.35 4.45 -14.40
C VAL A 221 6.45 5.49 -14.38
N ASP A 222 6.23 6.61 -13.68
CA ASP A 222 7.19 7.71 -13.55
C ASP A 222 8.56 7.22 -13.01
N GLY A 223 8.55 6.41 -11.95
CA GLY A 223 9.77 5.82 -11.39
C GLY A 223 10.53 4.90 -12.36
N THR A 224 9.83 4.21 -13.27
CA THR A 224 10.50 3.40 -14.31
C THR A 224 11.04 4.25 -15.46
N VAL A 225 10.36 5.33 -15.83
CA VAL A 225 10.76 6.25 -16.91
C VAL A 225 11.99 7.06 -16.50
N THR A 226 12.00 7.68 -15.31
CA THR A 226 13.16 8.46 -14.82
C THR A 226 14.44 7.62 -14.84
N ARG A 227 14.32 6.34 -14.48
CA ARG A 227 15.44 5.40 -14.48
C ARG A 227 15.95 5.09 -15.89
N MET A 228 15.08 5.01 -16.90
CA MET A 228 15.51 4.81 -18.29
C MET A 228 16.29 6.00 -18.80
N GLU A 229 15.79 7.22 -18.54
CA GLU A 229 16.46 8.45 -18.94
C GLU A 229 17.85 8.58 -18.27
N GLU A 230 17.98 8.18 -17.01
CA GLU A 230 19.27 8.15 -16.31
C GLU A 230 20.23 7.14 -16.92
N ASN A 231 19.74 5.96 -17.31
CA ASN A 231 20.56 4.94 -17.97
C ASN A 231 21.06 5.41 -19.35
N GLU A 232 20.18 5.99 -20.18
CA GLU A 232 20.54 6.51 -21.51
C GLU A 232 21.61 7.62 -21.44
N LYS A 233 21.47 8.54 -20.47
CA LYS A 233 22.47 9.60 -20.24
C LYS A 233 23.83 9.02 -19.85
N ASN A 234 23.86 7.98 -19.03
CA ASN A 234 25.10 7.35 -18.61
C ASN A 234 25.80 6.60 -19.75
N GLU A 235 25.05 5.91 -20.61
CA GLU A 235 25.59 5.23 -21.80
C GLU A 235 26.16 6.22 -22.82
N GLN A 236 25.49 7.35 -23.04
CA GLN A 236 25.99 8.41 -23.92
C GLN A 236 27.28 9.06 -23.41
N ASN A 237 27.45 9.17 -22.10
CA ASN A 237 28.68 9.71 -21.50
C ASN A 237 29.84 8.71 -21.53
N GLN A 238 29.56 7.41 -21.44
CA GLN A 238 30.58 6.36 -21.57
C GLN A 238 31.10 6.22 -23.00
N ASN A 239 30.24 6.37 -24.01
CA ASN A 239 30.65 6.30 -25.43
C ASN A 239 31.40 7.54 -25.94
N LYS A 240 31.51 8.60 -25.13
CA LYS A 240 32.25 9.83 -25.47
C LYS A 240 33.67 9.90 -24.88
N ASN A 241 34.04 8.94 -24.02
CA ASN A 241 35.38 8.78 -23.46
C ASN A 241 36.09 7.59 -24.11
#